data_AF-A0A4Q3DDW8-F1
#
_entry.id   AF-A0A4Q3DDW8-F1
#
_cell.length_a   1.000
_cell.length_b   1.000
_cell.length_c   1.000
_cell.angle_alpha   90.00
_cell.angle_beta   90.00
_cell.angle_gamma   90.00
#
_symmetry.space_group_name_H-M   'P 1'
#
loop_
_entity.id
_entity.type
_entity.pdbx_description
1 polymer ?
#
loop_
_entity_poly.entity_id
_entity_poly.type
_entity_poly.pdbx_seq_one_letter_code
_entity_poly.pdbx_strand_id
1 'polypeptide(L)' 'KTGSLGNIYNQSGYLVTRKGKKLIFSYMNNNFTGPTAVIRAEMARIITEIHNRF' A
#
# COMPACT_ATOMS: atom_id res chain seq x y z
N LYS A 1 -5.02 0.68 -8.00
CA LYS A 1 -6.46 0.72 -7.66
C LYS A 1 -6.61 0.56 -6.14
N THR A 2 -7.51 1.32 -5.53
CA THR A 2 -7.87 1.20 -4.10
C THR A 2 -9.25 0.55 -3.97
N GLY A 3 -9.43 -0.26 -2.93
CA GLY A 3 -10.71 -0.82 -2.48
C GLY A 3 -10.88 -0.59 -0.99
N SER A 4 -12.05 -0.16 -0.55
CA SER A 4 -12.31 0.19 0.84
C SER A 4 -13.72 -0.23 1.25
N LEU A 5 -13.83 -0.90 2.39
CA LEU A 5 -15.06 -1.28 3.07
C LEU A 5 -14.81 -1.14 4.58
N GLY A 6 -15.82 -1.26 5.44
CA GLY A 6 -15.62 -1.29 6.89
C GLY A 6 -14.53 -2.30 7.26
N ASN A 7 -13.49 -1.85 8.00
CA ASN A 7 -12.33 -2.64 8.42
C ASN A 7 -11.50 -3.26 7.28
N ILE A 8 -11.65 -2.77 6.03
CA ILE A 8 -10.90 -3.24 4.86
C ILE A 8 -10.34 -2.05 4.08
N TYR A 9 -9.03 -2.09 3.78
CA TYR A 9 -8.35 -1.09 2.96
C TYR A 9 -7.23 -1.76 2.16
N ASN A 10 -7.50 -1.92 0.86
CA ASN A 10 -6.66 -2.68 -0.05
C ASN A 10 -6.17 -1.78 -1.18
N GLN A 11 -4.90 -1.93 -1.56
CA GLN A 11 -4.30 -1.23 -2.69
C GLN A 11 -3.44 -2.17 -3.51
N SER A 12 -3.70 -2.21 -4.81
CA SER A 12 -2.90 -3.00 -5.75
C SER A 12 -2.56 -2.19 -6.99
N GLY A 13 -1.48 -2.55 -7.68
CA GLY A 13 -1.08 -1.89 -8.92
C GLY A 13 0.38 -2.05 -9.24
N TYR A 14 0.91 -1.05 -9.95
CA TYR A 14 2.31 -0.98 -10.33
C TYR A 14 3.02 0.07 -9.50
N LEU A 15 4.23 -0.26 -9.04
CA LEU A 15 5.14 0.66 -8.38
C LEU A 15 6.37 0.82 -9.27
N VAL A 16 6.62 2.03 -9.75
CA VAL A 16 7.90 2.36 -10.38
C VAL A 16 8.84 2.77 -9.26
N THR A 17 9.98 2.10 -9.15
CA THR A 17 11.02 2.37 -8.15
C THR A 17 11.90 3.55 -8.58
N ARG A 18 12.73 4.07 -7.67
CA ARG A 18 13.68 5.16 -7.98
C ARG A 18 14.65 4.79 -9.09
N LYS A 19 15.05 3.52 -9.18
CA LYS A 19 15.94 3.01 -10.23
C LYS A 19 15.22 2.71 -11.56
N GLY A 20 13.93 3.05 -11.66
CA GLY A 20 13.12 2.85 -12.88
C GLY A 20 12.56 1.44 -13.03
N LYS A 21 12.85 0.50 -12.11
CA LYS A 21 12.27 -0.85 -12.14
C LYS A 21 10.78 -0.78 -11.82
N LYS A 22 9.95 -1.41 -12.65
CA LYS A 22 8.50 -1.54 -12.42
C LYS A 22 8.22 -2.83 -11.64
N LEU A 23 7.57 -2.70 -10.49
CA LEU A 23 7.11 -3.79 -9.64
C LEU A 23 5.59 -3.90 -9.71
N ILE A 24 5.07 -5.11 -9.56
CA ILE A 24 3.64 -5.36 -9.35
C ILE A 24 3.45 -5.57 -7.85
N PHE A 25 2.44 -4.95 -7.26
CA PHE A 25 2.13 -5.10 -5.84
C PHE A 25 0.65 -5.30 -5.58
N SER A 26 0.36 -5.98 -4.47
CA SER A 26 -0.97 -6.10 -3.88
C SER A 26 -0.83 -6.05 -2.37
N TYR A 27 -1.35 -5.00 -1.76
CA TYR A 27 -1.32 -4.76 -0.32
C TYR A 27 -2.75 -4.85 0.20
N MET A 28 -3.03 -5.89 0.99
CA MET A 28 -4.36 -6.23 1.48
C MET A 28 -4.41 -6.07 3.00
N ASN A 29 -5.21 -5.13 3.52
CA ASN A 29 -5.48 -4.98 4.94
C ASN A 29 -6.94 -5.33 5.18
N ASN A 30 -7.17 -6.49 5.80
CA ASN A 30 -8.49 -6.97 6.14
C ASN A 30 -8.63 -7.10 7.66
N ASN A 31 -9.86 -6.96 8.16
CA ASN A 31 -10.21 -7.16 9.57
C ASN A 31 -9.40 -6.30 10.56
N PHE A 32 -8.97 -5.10 10.16
CA PHE A 32 -8.30 -4.19 11.08
C PHE A 32 -9.32 -3.56 12.04
N THR A 33 -8.93 -3.39 13.31
CA THR A 33 -9.80 -2.84 14.38
C THR A 33 -9.57 -1.36 14.65
N GLY A 34 -8.67 -0.72 13.90
CA GLY A 34 -8.30 0.69 14.08
C GLY A 34 -8.82 1.62 12.98
N PRO A 35 -8.53 2.93 13.08
CA PRO A 35 -8.91 3.88 12.04
C PRO A 35 -8.21 3.58 10.70
N THR A 36 -8.97 3.63 9.60
CA THR A 36 -8.43 3.47 8.24
C THR A 36 -7.28 4.44 7.93
N ALA A 37 -7.25 5.61 8.57
CA ALA A 37 -6.18 6.59 8.42
C ALA A 37 -4.80 6.04 8.85
N VAL A 38 -4.75 5.24 9.92
CA VAL A 38 -3.50 4.63 10.41
C VAL A 38 -2.99 3.61 9.40
N ILE A 39 -3.89 2.76 8.90
CA ILE A 39 -3.57 1.76 7.87
C ILE A 39 -3.04 2.43 6.60
N ARG A 40 -3.68 3.54 6.17
CA ARG A 40 -3.25 4.31 5.00
C ARG A 40 -1.86 4.92 5.18
N ALA A 41 -1.56 5.47 6.36
CA ALA A 41 -0.26 6.06 6.65
C ALA A 41 0.85 5.01 6.61
N GLU A 42 0.60 3.83 7.20
CA GLU A 42 1.59 2.75 7.22
C GLU A 42 1.83 2.15 5.83
N MET A 43 0.76 1.97 5.04
CA MET A 43 0.90 1.57 3.64
C MET A 43 1.73 2.57 2.84
N ALA A 44 1.49 3.87 3.02
CA ALA A 44 2.29 4.89 2.35
C ALA A 44 3.77 4.78 2.74
N ARG A 45 4.07 4.62 4.04
CA ARG A 45 5.42 4.43 4.55
C ARG A 45 6.12 3.23 3.89
N ILE A 46 5.46 2.08 3.84
CA ILE A 46 6.04 0.84 3.28
C ILE A 46 6.23 0.95 1.76
N ILE A 47 5.25 1.46 1.02
CA ILE A 47 5.36 1.62 -0.43
C ILE A 47 6.46 2.62 -0.80
N THR A 48 6.59 3.72 -0.05
CA THR A 48 7.68 4.69 -0.23
C THR A 48 9.04 4.06 0.04
N GLU A 49 9.17 3.22 1.05
CA GLU A 49 10.43 2.51 1.33
C GLU A 49 10.80 1.56 0.17
N ILE A 50 9.84 0.78 -0.35
CA ILE A 50 10.06 -0.10 -1.51
C ILE A 50 10.45 0.73 -2.75
N HIS A 51 9.78 1.87 -2.97
CA HIS A 51 10.13 2.78 -4.07
C HIS A 51 11.58 3.27 -3.98
N ASN A 52 12.04 3.63 -2.78
CA ASN A 52 13.38 4.18 -2.58
C ASN A 52 14.48 3.10 -2.65
N ARG A 53 14.20 1.91 -2.14
CA ARG A 53 15.20 0.85 -1.97
C ARG A 53 15.54 0.11 -3.27
N PHE A 54 14.53 -0.11 -4.10
CA PHE A 54 14.64 -0.89 -5.35
C PHE A 54 14.79 -0.01 -6.58
#